data_AF-A0A1X4G9P8-F1
#
_entry.id   AF-A0A1X4G9P8-F1
#
_cell.length_a   1.000
_cell.length_b   1.000
_cell.length_c   1.000
_cell.angle_alpha   90.00
_cell.angle_beta   90.00
_cell.angle_gamma   90.00
#
_symmetry.space_group_name_H-M   'P 1'
#
loop_
_entity.id
_entity.type
_entity.pdbx_description
1 polymer ?
#
loop_
_entity_poly.entity_id
_entity_poly.type
_entity_poly.pdbx_seq_one_letter_code
_entity_poly.pdbx_strand_id
1 'polypeptide(L)'
;MQSAIEQFCISAQRVRDLISLHNSLKSQATAALDLSDILRAALVLIVSALDYYIHEVVTLGMLEIHRGIRPEPVNPQNSESAFGKFKVPLGSASEDRTTAINISSWIEGEIQQSYGDVFLEGTHNISSLIPVICNAIVDKLNNSSWLENEIRKEFSKLSFQIPDNIADAIRYISNKKLWEEVTNKMRGNTTQESQKSIKQQLREIVKRRNQIAHEADIDPSFGLGNRWPIDELMVNDAVDFIEEVVESIHQIL
;
A
#
# COMPACT_ATOMS: atom_id res chain seq x y z
N MET A 1 -7.15 -6.81 -0.66
CA MET A 1 -6.83 -5.44 -1.17
C MET A 1 -7.83 -4.34 -0.83
N GLN A 2 -9.13 -4.64 -0.62
CA GLN A 2 -10.17 -3.64 -0.35
C GLN A 2 -9.87 -2.73 0.87
N SER A 3 -9.33 -3.30 1.94
CA SER A 3 -8.93 -2.54 3.13
C SER A 3 -7.90 -1.44 2.84
N ALA A 4 -7.02 -1.64 1.84
CA ALA A 4 -6.00 -0.65 1.48
C ALA A 4 -6.60 0.60 0.83
N ILE A 5 -7.56 0.42 -0.10
CA ILE A 5 -8.23 1.56 -0.74
C ILE A 5 -9.13 2.29 0.26
N GLU A 6 -9.82 1.58 1.14
CA GLU A 6 -10.64 2.18 2.19
C GLU A 6 -9.80 3.07 3.13
N GLN A 7 -8.63 2.57 3.56
CA GLN A 7 -7.71 3.33 4.39
C GLN A 7 -7.15 4.56 3.64
N PHE A 8 -6.89 4.45 2.33
CA PHE A 8 -6.51 5.58 1.50
C PHE A 8 -7.63 6.64 1.45
N CYS A 9 -8.87 6.25 1.13
CA CYS A 9 -10.01 7.16 1.05
C CYS A 9 -10.25 7.89 2.38
N ILE A 10 -10.15 7.19 3.52
CA ILE A 10 -10.22 7.82 4.85
C ILE A 10 -9.10 8.86 5.03
N SER A 11 -7.89 8.54 4.59
CA SER A 11 -6.74 9.45 4.71
C SER A 11 -6.87 10.66 3.79
N ALA A 12 -7.33 10.46 2.55
CA ALA A 12 -7.60 11.52 1.58
C ALA A 12 -8.71 12.45 2.06
N GLN A 13 -9.80 11.92 2.63
CA GLN A 13 -10.86 12.74 3.21
C GLN A 13 -10.33 13.63 4.34
N ARG A 14 -9.46 13.13 5.22
CA ARG A 14 -8.82 13.95 6.26
C ARG A 14 -7.97 15.08 5.67
N VAL A 15 -7.34 14.87 4.52
CA VAL A 15 -6.62 15.93 3.79
C VAL A 15 -7.59 16.97 3.24
N ARG A 16 -8.72 16.56 2.66
CA ARG A 16 -9.78 17.47 2.19
C ARG A 16 -10.37 18.32 3.32
N ASP A 17 -10.56 17.71 4.49
CA ASP A 17 -11.03 18.40 5.69
C ASP A 17 -10.01 19.46 6.14
N LEU A 18 -8.72 19.14 6.05
CA LEU A 18 -7.63 20.07 6.40
C LEU A 18 -7.57 21.27 5.45
N ILE A 19 -7.77 21.05 4.14
CA ILE A 19 -7.89 22.12 3.13
C ILE A 19 -9.14 22.97 3.40
N SER A 20 -10.25 22.34 3.74
CA SER A 20 -11.50 23.06 4.07
C SER A 20 -11.35 23.94 5.32
N LEU A 21 -10.64 23.43 6.34
CA LEU A 21 -10.27 24.20 7.53
C LEU A 21 -9.40 25.40 7.19
N HIS A 22 -8.37 25.21 6.35
CA HIS A 22 -7.54 26.30 5.84
C HIS A 22 -8.40 27.40 5.20
N ASN A 23 -9.32 27.02 4.30
CA ASN A 23 -10.17 27.97 3.57
C ASN A 23 -11.09 28.76 4.51
N SER A 24 -11.69 28.07 5.48
CA SER A 24 -12.52 28.69 6.50
C SER A 24 -11.75 29.70 7.34
N LEU A 25 -10.55 29.32 7.81
CA LEU A 25 -9.69 30.21 8.60
C LEU A 25 -9.21 31.40 7.77
N LYS A 26 -8.79 31.19 6.53
CA LYS A 26 -8.31 32.26 5.64
C LYS A 26 -9.39 33.32 5.38
N SER A 27 -10.65 32.91 5.29
CA SER A 27 -11.78 33.85 5.12
C SER A 27 -12.06 34.74 6.34
N GLN A 28 -11.62 34.32 7.52
CA GLN A 28 -11.87 35.00 8.81
C GLN A 28 -10.62 35.68 9.38
N ALA A 29 -9.44 35.27 8.93
CA ALA A 29 -8.16 35.77 9.41
C ALA A 29 -7.68 36.99 8.61
N THR A 30 -6.85 37.80 9.26
CA THR A 30 -6.08 38.85 8.57
C THR A 30 -4.83 38.26 7.91
N ALA A 31 -4.25 38.96 6.93
CA ALA A 31 -2.99 38.57 6.28
C ALA A 31 -1.78 38.43 7.22
N ALA A 32 -1.88 38.87 8.48
CA ALA A 32 -0.85 38.67 9.50
C ALA A 32 -0.72 37.21 9.97
N LEU A 33 -1.75 36.37 9.78
CA LEU A 33 -1.72 34.96 10.11
C LEU A 33 -1.34 34.14 8.88
N ASP A 34 -0.15 33.54 8.89
CA ASP A 34 0.29 32.63 7.84
C ASP A 34 -0.36 31.25 8.04
N LEU A 35 -1.27 30.89 7.14
CA LEU A 35 -1.97 29.60 7.14
C LEU A 35 -1.36 28.59 6.17
N SER A 36 -0.30 28.96 5.45
CA SER A 36 0.28 28.13 4.38
C SER A 36 0.84 26.79 4.89
N ASP A 37 1.15 26.68 6.19
CA ASP A 37 1.56 25.41 6.80
C ASP A 37 0.45 24.36 6.87
N ILE A 38 -0.82 24.78 6.89
CA ILE A 38 -1.95 23.85 6.78
C ILE A 38 -1.95 23.20 5.40
N LEU A 39 -1.70 23.98 4.34
CA LEU A 39 -1.59 23.49 2.96
C LEU A 39 -0.34 22.60 2.77
N ARG A 40 0.79 22.96 3.39
CA ARG A 40 2.01 22.12 3.37
C ARG A 40 1.77 20.77 4.03
N ALA A 41 1.10 20.76 5.19
CA ALA A 41 0.73 19.54 5.87
C ALA A 41 -0.22 18.68 5.01
N ALA A 42 -1.23 19.29 4.39
CA ALA A 42 -2.15 18.60 3.48
C ALA A 42 -1.40 17.89 2.33
N LEU A 43 -0.47 18.58 1.67
CA LEU A 43 0.35 18.01 0.60
C LEU A 43 1.23 16.84 1.07
N VAL A 44 1.87 16.98 2.23
CA VAL A 44 2.70 15.90 2.81
C VAL A 44 1.84 14.68 3.15
N LEU A 45 0.65 14.89 3.71
CA LEU A 45 -0.25 13.83 4.14
C LEU A 45 -0.81 13.04 2.96
N ILE A 46 -1.19 13.67 1.84
CA ILE A 46 -1.73 12.94 0.69
C ILE A 46 -0.67 12.06 0.01
N VAL A 47 0.57 12.55 -0.10
CA VAL A 47 1.69 11.76 -0.64
C VAL A 47 2.04 10.60 0.31
N SER A 48 1.91 10.82 1.62
CA SER A 48 2.08 9.75 2.62
C SER A 48 0.98 8.69 2.52
N ALA A 49 -0.27 9.10 2.24
CA ALA A 49 -1.38 8.17 2.01
C ALA A 49 -1.16 7.31 0.76
N LEU A 50 -0.65 7.89 -0.33
CA LEU A 50 -0.24 7.14 -1.53
C LEU A 50 0.84 6.10 -1.21
N ASP A 51 1.91 6.49 -0.52
CA ASP A 51 3.01 5.58 -0.15
C ASP A 51 2.48 4.38 0.64
N TYR A 52 1.71 4.67 1.69
CA TYR A 52 1.08 3.64 2.53
C TYR A 52 0.15 2.71 1.74
N TYR A 53 -0.68 3.27 0.86
CA TYR A 53 -1.56 2.49 0.00
C TYR A 53 -0.77 1.46 -0.84
N ILE A 54 0.36 1.87 -1.44
CA ILE A 54 1.17 0.97 -2.25
C ILE A 54 1.84 -0.12 -1.38
N HIS A 55 2.33 0.23 -0.18
CA HIS A 55 2.83 -0.78 0.77
C HIS A 55 1.77 -1.83 1.10
N GLU A 56 0.56 -1.40 1.45
CA GLU A 56 -0.51 -2.33 1.84
C GLU A 56 -0.99 -3.17 0.67
N VAL A 57 -1.23 -2.59 -0.51
CA VAL A 57 -1.78 -3.34 -1.64
C VAL A 57 -0.80 -4.40 -2.14
N VAL A 58 0.50 -4.09 -2.17
CA VAL A 58 1.53 -5.05 -2.59
C VAL A 58 1.72 -6.11 -1.51
N THR A 59 1.75 -5.74 -0.23
CA THR A 59 1.83 -6.72 0.86
C THR A 59 0.66 -7.69 0.82
N LEU A 60 -0.58 -7.19 0.74
CA LEU A 60 -1.79 -8.01 0.64
C LEU A 60 -1.76 -8.89 -0.61
N GLY A 61 -1.39 -8.34 -1.77
CA GLY A 61 -1.34 -9.09 -3.01
C GLY A 61 -0.28 -10.21 -2.98
N MET A 62 0.88 -9.97 -2.36
CA MET A 62 1.91 -11.01 -2.17
C MET A 62 1.43 -12.12 -1.24
N LEU A 63 0.71 -11.78 -0.16
CA LEU A 63 0.10 -12.78 0.72
C LEU A 63 -1.01 -13.57 0.03
N GLU A 64 -1.82 -12.93 -0.82
CA GLU A 64 -2.83 -13.60 -1.66
C GLU A 64 -2.18 -14.60 -2.63
N ILE A 65 -1.02 -14.26 -3.22
CA ILE A 65 -0.25 -15.18 -4.08
C ILE A 65 0.29 -16.35 -3.27
N HIS A 66 0.90 -16.08 -2.11
CA HIS A 66 1.44 -17.12 -1.25
C HIS A 66 0.37 -18.14 -0.80
N ARG A 67 -0.86 -17.66 -0.53
CA ARG A 67 -2.02 -18.51 -0.15
C ARG A 67 -2.69 -19.21 -1.34
N GLY A 68 -2.25 -18.96 -2.57
CA GLY A 68 -2.86 -19.52 -3.78
C GLY A 68 -4.23 -18.94 -4.14
N ILE A 69 -4.63 -17.81 -3.53
CA ILE A 69 -5.88 -17.10 -3.83
C ILE A 69 -5.72 -16.29 -5.12
N ARG A 70 -4.52 -15.74 -5.35
CA ARG A 70 -4.14 -14.96 -6.54
C ARG A 70 -3.08 -15.73 -7.35
N PRO A 71 -3.19 -15.80 -8.68
CA PRO A 71 -2.13 -16.39 -9.50
C PRO A 71 -0.87 -15.52 -9.47
N GLU A 72 0.30 -16.15 -9.42
CA GLU A 72 1.58 -15.48 -9.50
C GLU A 72 1.77 -14.80 -10.88
N PRO A 73 2.28 -13.55 -10.95
CA PRO A 73 2.45 -12.81 -12.20
C PRO A 73 3.70 -13.28 -12.97
N VAL A 74 3.65 -14.50 -13.48
CA VAL A 74 4.74 -15.12 -14.24
C VAL A 74 4.86 -14.49 -15.63
N ASN A 75 6.09 -14.16 -16.04
CA ASN A 75 6.36 -13.70 -17.40
C ASN A 75 6.27 -14.89 -18.38
N PRO A 76 5.40 -14.84 -19.41
CA PRO A 76 5.22 -15.93 -20.35
C PRO A 76 6.47 -16.33 -21.13
N GLN A 77 7.44 -15.44 -21.27
CA GLN A 77 8.63 -15.66 -22.11
C GLN A 77 9.73 -16.45 -21.40
N ASN A 78 9.90 -16.26 -20.08
CA ASN A 78 11.00 -16.86 -19.32
C ASN A 78 10.55 -17.60 -18.06
N SER A 79 9.24 -17.66 -17.78
CA SER A 79 8.66 -18.30 -16.59
C SER A 79 9.17 -17.73 -15.25
N GLU A 80 9.73 -16.52 -15.26
CA GLU A 80 10.16 -15.82 -14.04
C GLU A 80 9.09 -14.82 -13.60
N SER A 81 9.01 -14.57 -12.29
CA SER A 81 8.20 -13.49 -11.72
C SER A 81 9.03 -12.65 -10.76
N ALA A 82 8.57 -11.43 -10.46
CA ALA A 82 9.17 -10.65 -9.37
C ALA A 82 8.89 -11.28 -8.00
N PHE A 83 7.70 -11.85 -7.81
CA PHE A 83 7.30 -12.57 -6.59
C PHE A 83 8.29 -13.69 -6.22
N GLY A 84 8.57 -14.60 -7.16
CA GLY A 84 9.49 -15.71 -6.94
C GLY A 84 10.96 -15.29 -6.72
N LYS A 85 11.30 -14.04 -7.03
CA LYS A 85 12.62 -13.44 -6.76
C LYS A 85 12.68 -12.69 -5.43
N PHE A 86 11.55 -12.55 -4.74
CA PHE A 86 11.52 -11.91 -3.43
C PHE A 86 12.36 -12.72 -2.44
N LYS A 87 13.34 -12.07 -1.81
CA LYS A 87 14.31 -12.74 -0.95
C LYS A 87 13.76 -12.80 0.47
N VAL A 88 13.71 -14.01 1.03
CA VAL A 88 13.34 -14.26 2.42
C VAL A 88 14.48 -14.95 3.18
N PRO A 89 14.70 -14.65 4.47
CA PRO A 89 15.62 -15.40 5.31
C PRO A 89 15.19 -16.87 5.44
N LEU A 90 16.14 -17.79 5.24
CA LEU A 90 15.88 -19.23 5.39
C LEU A 90 15.54 -19.62 6.83
N GLY A 91 16.01 -18.85 7.83
CA GLY A 91 15.69 -19.09 9.24
C GLY A 91 14.18 -19.00 9.49
N SER A 92 13.57 -17.86 9.18
CA SER A 92 12.13 -17.65 9.33
C SER A 92 11.30 -18.66 8.54
N ALA A 93 11.70 -18.95 7.30
CA ALA A 93 11.01 -19.95 6.47
C ALA A 93 11.14 -21.37 7.05
N SER A 94 12.28 -21.71 7.64
CA SER A 94 12.49 -23.01 8.30
C SER A 94 11.71 -23.14 9.60
N GLU A 95 11.60 -22.06 10.37
CA GLU A 95 10.80 -22.01 11.61
C GLU A 95 9.31 -22.17 11.30
N ASP A 96 8.80 -21.49 10.28
CA ASP A 96 7.42 -21.65 9.82
C ASP A 96 7.13 -23.08 9.38
N ARG A 97 8.00 -23.67 8.55
CA ARG A 97 7.87 -25.07 8.14
C ARG A 97 7.89 -26.03 9.33
N THR A 98 8.78 -25.81 10.30
CA THR A 98 8.84 -26.64 11.52
C THR A 98 7.55 -26.55 12.31
N THR A 99 7.01 -25.35 12.44
CA THR A 99 5.74 -25.09 13.12
C THR A 99 4.59 -25.79 12.40
N ALA A 100 4.51 -25.70 11.07
CA ALA A 100 3.47 -26.34 10.27
C ALA A 100 3.50 -27.88 10.38
N ILE A 101 4.69 -28.50 10.42
CA ILE A 101 4.83 -29.98 10.48
C ILE A 101 4.60 -30.53 11.89
N ASN A 102 4.85 -29.75 12.95
CA ASN A 102 4.65 -30.19 14.33
C ASN A 102 3.17 -30.13 14.74
N ILE A 103 2.31 -30.83 14.00
CA ILE A 103 0.83 -30.77 14.12
C ILE A 103 0.37 -30.95 15.56
N SER A 104 0.96 -31.91 16.27
CA SER A 104 0.62 -32.20 17.67
C SER A 104 0.82 -31.02 18.62
N SER A 105 1.71 -30.08 18.31
CA SER A 105 1.98 -28.95 19.21
C SER A 105 0.95 -27.83 19.12
N TRP A 106 0.06 -27.85 18.12
CA TRP A 106 -0.89 -26.75 17.89
C TRP A 106 -2.31 -27.20 17.55
N ILE A 107 -2.53 -28.41 17.02
CA ILE A 107 -3.84 -28.82 16.50
C ILE A 107 -4.95 -28.78 17.54
N GLU A 108 -4.67 -29.17 18.78
CA GLU A 108 -5.64 -29.11 19.87
C GLU A 108 -6.06 -27.66 20.16
N GLY A 109 -5.10 -26.73 20.17
CA GLY A 109 -5.36 -25.31 20.38
C GLY A 109 -6.16 -24.66 19.25
N GLU A 110 -5.86 -24.99 17.99
CA GLU A 110 -6.66 -24.49 16.84
C GLU A 110 -8.09 -25.04 16.88
N ILE A 111 -8.26 -26.32 17.24
CA ILE A 111 -9.59 -26.92 17.40
C ILE A 111 -10.33 -26.28 18.58
N GLN A 112 -9.66 -26.08 19.71
CA GLN A 112 -10.23 -25.42 20.88
C GLN A 112 -10.72 -24.01 20.55
N GLN A 113 -9.91 -23.23 19.81
CA GLN A 113 -10.26 -21.86 19.43
C GLN A 113 -11.47 -21.81 18.49
N SER A 114 -11.55 -22.74 17.53
CA SER A 114 -12.60 -22.72 16.50
C SER A 114 -13.88 -23.46 16.90
N TYR A 115 -13.80 -24.46 17.78
CA TYR A 115 -14.90 -25.37 18.12
C TYR A 115 -15.22 -25.45 19.62
N GLY A 116 -14.35 -24.91 20.49
CA GLY A 116 -14.55 -24.83 21.94
C GLY A 116 -14.22 -26.12 22.71
N ASP A 117 -14.17 -26.01 24.05
CA ASP A 117 -13.78 -27.10 24.96
C ASP A 117 -14.72 -28.31 24.89
N VAL A 118 -16.03 -28.07 24.72
CA VAL A 118 -17.05 -29.11 24.62
C VAL A 118 -16.77 -30.07 23.46
N PHE A 119 -16.15 -29.58 22.39
CA PHE A 119 -15.74 -30.42 21.28
C PHE A 119 -14.60 -31.37 21.68
N LEU A 120 -13.61 -30.90 22.44
CA LEU A 120 -12.46 -31.72 22.85
C LEU A 120 -12.85 -32.83 23.85
N GLU A 121 -13.84 -32.59 24.68
CA GLU A 121 -14.31 -33.54 25.70
C GLU A 121 -15.30 -34.59 25.14
N GLY A 122 -15.84 -34.37 23.94
CA GLY A 122 -16.86 -35.21 23.33
C GLY A 122 -16.31 -36.45 22.59
N THR A 123 -17.13 -37.49 22.50
CA THR A 123 -16.84 -38.65 21.64
C THR A 123 -17.21 -38.35 20.19
N HIS A 124 -16.23 -38.37 19.29
CA HIS A 124 -16.42 -38.13 17.86
C HIS A 124 -16.10 -39.38 17.03
N ASN A 125 -16.71 -39.49 15.86
CA ASN A 125 -16.30 -40.48 14.87
C ASN A 125 -15.26 -39.86 13.92
N ILE A 126 -14.48 -40.71 13.22
CA ILE A 126 -13.45 -40.23 12.30
C ILE A 126 -14.05 -39.31 11.22
N SER A 127 -15.22 -39.65 10.70
CA SER A 127 -15.89 -38.87 9.66
C SER A 127 -16.24 -37.45 10.10
N SER A 128 -16.58 -37.24 11.38
CA SER A 128 -16.85 -35.91 11.94
C SER A 128 -15.58 -35.13 12.27
N LEU A 129 -14.46 -35.82 12.52
CA LEU A 129 -13.16 -35.20 12.78
C LEU A 129 -12.44 -34.73 11.51
N ILE A 130 -12.62 -35.41 10.37
CA ILE A 130 -11.98 -35.05 9.10
C ILE A 130 -12.15 -33.55 8.76
N PRO A 131 -13.37 -33.00 8.66
CA PRO A 131 -13.52 -31.58 8.28
C PRO A 131 -12.89 -30.63 9.31
N VAL A 132 -12.93 -30.98 10.59
CA VAL A 132 -12.37 -30.17 11.69
C VAL A 132 -10.84 -30.11 11.58
N ILE A 133 -10.19 -31.27 11.41
CA ILE A 133 -8.74 -31.37 11.25
C ILE A 133 -8.29 -30.70 9.95
N CYS A 134 -9.01 -30.90 8.85
CA CYS A 134 -8.70 -30.25 7.58
C CYS A 134 -8.76 -28.72 7.70
N ASN A 135 -9.80 -28.17 8.33
CA ASN A 135 -9.91 -26.72 8.55
C ASN A 135 -8.77 -26.20 9.44
N ALA A 136 -8.47 -26.87 10.56
CA ALA A 136 -7.37 -26.48 11.44
C ALA A 136 -6.02 -26.47 10.70
N ILE A 137 -5.77 -27.44 9.83
CA ILE A 137 -4.55 -27.46 8.99
C ILE A 137 -4.55 -26.31 7.98
N VAL A 138 -5.66 -26.07 7.30
CA VAL A 138 -5.77 -24.98 6.32
C VAL A 138 -5.57 -23.63 7.00
N ASP A 139 -6.19 -23.40 8.15
CA ASP A 139 -6.04 -22.18 8.94
C ASP A 139 -4.59 -21.98 9.37
N LYS A 140 -3.92 -23.07 9.80
CA LYS A 140 -2.50 -23.02 10.17
C LYS A 140 -1.61 -22.63 9.00
N LEU A 141 -1.80 -23.26 7.84
CA LEU A 141 -1.00 -23.00 6.64
C LEU A 141 -1.28 -21.61 6.04
N ASN A 142 -2.49 -21.07 6.26
CA ASN A 142 -2.84 -19.71 5.84
C ASN A 142 -2.30 -18.63 6.78
N ASN A 143 -1.77 -18.99 7.95
CA ASN A 143 -1.11 -18.07 8.87
C ASN A 143 0.25 -17.62 8.32
N SER A 144 0.20 -16.67 7.39
CA SER A 144 1.36 -16.10 6.70
C SER A 144 2.03 -14.95 7.48
N SER A 145 1.89 -14.92 8.82
CA SER A 145 2.39 -13.81 9.66
C SER A 145 3.91 -13.63 9.57
N TRP A 146 4.67 -14.72 9.49
CA TRP A 146 6.12 -14.67 9.30
C TRP A 146 6.49 -13.98 7.98
N LEU A 147 5.77 -14.30 6.89
CA LEU A 147 6.02 -13.76 5.56
C LEU A 147 5.60 -12.30 5.49
N GLU A 148 4.44 -11.97 6.06
CA GLU A 148 3.99 -10.59 6.18
C GLU A 148 5.01 -9.72 6.93
N ASN A 149 5.52 -10.20 8.06
CA ASN A 149 6.55 -9.49 8.82
C ASN A 149 7.83 -9.27 8.01
N GLU A 150 8.27 -10.26 7.24
CA GLU A 150 9.45 -10.10 6.39
C GLU A 150 9.20 -9.15 5.22
N ILE A 151 8.04 -9.24 4.55
CA ILE A 151 7.64 -8.29 3.49
C ILE A 151 7.65 -6.87 4.03
N ARG A 152 6.97 -6.63 5.17
CA ARG A 152 6.90 -5.30 5.80
C ARG A 152 8.27 -4.79 6.20
N LYS A 153 9.13 -5.65 6.75
CA LYS A 153 10.50 -5.30 7.12
C LYS A 153 11.34 -4.89 5.91
N GLU A 154 11.28 -5.63 4.81
CA GLU A 154 12.02 -5.27 3.60
C GLU A 154 11.46 -4.02 2.94
N PHE A 155 10.13 -3.90 2.84
CA PHE A 155 9.48 -2.74 2.24
C PHE A 155 9.64 -1.47 3.08
N SER A 156 9.74 -1.54 4.40
CA SER A 156 9.97 -0.36 5.27
C SER A 156 11.22 0.47 4.90
N LYS A 157 12.16 -0.12 4.15
CA LYS A 157 13.39 0.53 3.67
C LYS A 157 13.17 1.32 2.38
N LEU A 158 12.00 1.20 1.77
CA LEU A 158 11.65 1.73 0.46
C LEU A 158 10.51 2.74 0.59
N SER A 159 10.53 3.75 -0.29
CA SER A 159 9.38 4.63 -0.49
C SER A 159 8.78 4.38 -1.87
N PHE A 160 7.47 4.24 -1.90
CA PHE A 160 6.66 3.96 -3.09
C PHE A 160 5.85 5.19 -3.50
N GLN A 161 6.55 6.30 -3.73
CA GLN A 161 5.94 7.57 -4.13
C GLN A 161 6.24 7.96 -5.57
N ILE A 162 7.44 7.64 -6.05
CA ILE A 162 7.84 7.96 -7.43
C ILE A 162 7.37 6.87 -8.40
N PRO A 163 7.12 7.21 -9.68
CA PRO A 163 6.51 6.28 -10.62
C PRO A 163 7.22 4.93 -10.78
N ASP A 164 8.55 4.93 -10.80
CA ASP A 164 9.33 3.73 -11.06
C ASP A 164 9.28 2.77 -9.86
N ASN A 165 9.44 3.30 -8.64
CA ASN A 165 9.33 2.52 -7.41
C ASN A 165 7.94 1.90 -7.25
N ILE A 166 6.88 2.65 -7.59
CA ILE A 166 5.50 2.12 -7.59
C ILE A 166 5.38 0.98 -8.61
N ALA A 167 5.88 1.16 -9.83
CA ALA A 167 5.82 0.12 -10.85
C ALA A 167 6.60 -1.14 -10.46
N ASP A 168 7.76 -0.99 -9.84
CA ASP A 168 8.58 -2.10 -9.36
C ASP A 168 7.93 -2.83 -8.17
N ALA A 169 7.24 -2.11 -7.28
CA ALA A 169 6.47 -2.74 -6.21
C ALA A 169 5.27 -3.53 -6.76
N ILE A 170 4.49 -2.93 -7.67
CA ILE A 170 3.31 -3.57 -8.28
C ILE A 170 3.69 -4.82 -9.09
N ARG A 171 4.91 -4.89 -9.65
CA ARG A 171 5.41 -6.07 -10.37
C ARG A 171 5.43 -7.34 -9.53
N TYR A 172 5.51 -7.25 -8.20
CA TYR A 172 5.39 -8.43 -7.33
C TYR A 172 4.00 -9.08 -7.43
N ILE A 173 2.97 -8.34 -7.85
CA ILE A 173 1.57 -8.81 -7.80
C ILE A 173 0.84 -8.73 -9.15
N SER A 174 1.44 -8.12 -10.18
CA SER A 174 0.85 -7.95 -11.51
C SER A 174 1.91 -7.89 -12.61
N ASN A 175 1.61 -8.48 -13.78
CA ASN A 175 2.46 -8.42 -14.98
C ASN A 175 2.08 -7.28 -15.93
N LYS A 176 1.02 -6.51 -15.61
CA LYS A 176 0.54 -5.41 -16.43
C LYS A 176 1.58 -4.28 -16.47
N LYS A 177 1.66 -3.58 -17.60
CA LYS A 177 2.44 -2.35 -17.72
C LYS A 177 1.69 -1.22 -17.02
N LEU A 178 1.93 -1.09 -15.70
CA LEU A 178 1.15 -0.22 -14.81
C LEU A 178 0.82 1.15 -15.40
N TRP A 179 1.83 1.89 -15.85
CA TRP A 179 1.64 3.26 -16.31
C TRP A 179 0.94 3.36 -17.67
N GLU A 180 0.97 2.31 -18.50
CA GLU A 180 0.16 2.25 -19.71
C GLU A 180 -1.32 2.13 -19.35
N GLU A 181 -1.65 1.24 -18.41
CA GLU A 181 -3.01 1.02 -17.91
C GLU A 181 -3.58 2.23 -17.14
N VAL A 182 -2.77 2.84 -16.27
CA VAL A 182 -3.15 4.06 -15.53
C VAL A 182 -3.43 5.20 -16.50
N THR A 183 -2.59 5.39 -17.52
CA THR A 183 -2.80 6.43 -18.53
C THR A 183 -4.07 6.18 -19.33
N ASN A 184 -4.33 4.91 -19.69
CA ASN A 184 -5.57 4.54 -20.39
C ASN A 184 -6.80 4.89 -19.56
N LYS A 185 -6.79 4.62 -18.24
CA LYS A 185 -7.89 4.97 -17.34
C LYS A 185 -8.07 6.48 -17.17
N MET A 186 -6.99 7.22 -16.94
CA MET A 186 -7.06 8.65 -16.63
C MET A 186 -7.25 9.56 -17.85
N ARG A 187 -6.85 9.11 -19.05
CA ARG A 187 -6.81 9.96 -20.26
C ARG A 187 -7.45 9.32 -21.49
N GLY A 188 -7.94 8.08 -21.40
CA GLY A 188 -8.54 7.36 -22.52
C GLY A 188 -7.55 7.05 -23.66
N ASN A 189 -6.25 7.09 -23.40
CA ASN A 189 -5.20 6.83 -24.38
C ASN A 189 -3.95 6.23 -23.72
N THR A 190 -3.04 5.68 -24.54
CA THR A 190 -1.81 5.02 -24.08
C THR A 190 -0.54 5.63 -24.68
N THR A 191 -0.61 6.87 -25.18
CA THR A 191 0.54 7.49 -25.88
C THR A 191 1.73 7.68 -24.94
N GLN A 192 2.94 7.63 -25.50
CA GLN A 192 4.16 7.81 -24.74
C GLN A 192 4.25 9.22 -24.12
N GLU A 193 3.74 10.26 -24.81
CA GLU A 193 3.69 11.61 -24.23
C GLU A 193 2.75 11.66 -23.03
N SER A 194 1.56 11.05 -23.10
CA SER A 194 0.61 11.03 -21.97
C SER A 194 1.17 10.26 -20.78
N GLN A 195 1.79 9.10 -21.01
CA GLN A 195 2.47 8.33 -19.97
C GLN A 195 3.58 9.15 -19.31
N LYS A 196 4.39 9.85 -20.11
CA LYS A 196 5.47 10.71 -19.61
C LYS A 196 4.90 11.87 -18.78
N SER A 197 3.81 12.47 -19.23
CA SER A 197 3.14 13.58 -18.55
C SER A 197 2.64 13.18 -17.15
N ILE A 198 1.90 12.08 -17.04
CA ILE A 198 1.40 11.57 -15.74
C ILE A 198 2.56 11.25 -14.80
N LYS A 199 3.59 10.56 -15.29
CA LYS A 199 4.79 10.26 -14.48
C LYS A 199 5.50 11.54 -14.02
N GLN A 200 5.58 12.55 -14.88
CA GLN A 200 6.21 13.83 -14.56
C GLN A 200 5.42 14.59 -13.50
N GLN A 201 4.10 14.65 -13.63
CA GLN A 201 3.22 15.30 -12.65
C GLN A 201 3.36 14.66 -11.26
N LEU A 202 3.38 13.31 -11.17
CA LEU A 202 3.62 12.63 -9.90
C LEU A 202 5.00 12.97 -9.31
N ARG A 203 6.05 13.01 -10.14
CA ARG A 203 7.40 13.40 -9.69
C ARG A 203 7.46 14.82 -9.15
N GLU A 204 6.73 15.75 -9.76
CA GLU A 204 6.68 17.15 -9.33
C GLU A 204 5.99 17.28 -7.97
N ILE A 205 4.88 16.57 -7.77
CA ILE A 205 4.18 16.52 -6.47
C ILE A 205 5.10 15.94 -5.38
N VAL A 206 5.76 14.82 -5.66
CA VAL A 206 6.71 14.21 -4.72
C VAL A 206 7.92 15.10 -4.45
N LYS A 207 8.42 15.81 -5.47
CA LYS A 207 9.49 16.80 -5.29
C LYS A 207 9.04 17.92 -4.36
N ARG A 208 7.86 18.49 -4.57
CA ARG A 208 7.29 19.53 -3.71
C ARG A 208 7.13 19.02 -2.27
N ARG A 209 6.67 17.77 -2.08
CA ARG A 209 6.63 17.11 -0.76
C ARG A 209 8.00 17.05 -0.11
N ASN A 210 9.03 16.65 -0.85
CA ASN A 210 10.40 16.53 -0.34
C ASN A 210 10.97 17.89 0.05
N GLN A 211 10.67 18.95 -0.71
CA GLN A 211 11.04 20.32 -0.32
C GLN A 211 10.48 20.67 1.07
N ILE A 212 9.20 20.35 1.34
CA ILE A 212 8.58 20.57 2.65
C ILE A 212 9.23 19.72 3.74
N ALA A 213 9.31 18.40 3.51
CA ALA A 213 9.64 17.44 4.55
C ALA A 213 11.15 17.31 4.83
N HIS A 214 12.00 17.55 3.83
CA HIS A 214 13.43 17.28 3.90
C HIS A 214 14.31 18.52 3.67
N GLU A 215 13.79 19.57 3.03
CA GLU A 215 14.56 20.79 2.70
C GLU A 215 14.09 22.03 3.50
N ALA A 216 13.31 21.82 4.58
CA ALA A 216 12.71 22.87 5.42
C ALA A 216 11.85 23.88 4.64
N ASP A 217 11.40 23.49 3.45
CA ASP A 217 10.70 24.29 2.47
C ASP A 217 11.37 25.61 2.04
N ILE A 218 12.70 25.72 2.17
CA ILE A 218 13.40 26.97 1.89
C ILE A 218 13.63 27.16 0.39
N ASP A 219 13.26 28.33 -0.15
CA ASP A 219 13.65 28.77 -1.48
C ASP A 219 14.98 29.54 -1.41
N PRO A 220 16.08 28.96 -1.92
CA PRO A 220 17.40 29.59 -1.85
C PRO A 220 17.51 30.87 -2.71
N SER A 221 16.55 31.12 -3.60
CA SER A 221 16.59 32.22 -4.59
C SER A 221 16.21 33.57 -3.98
N PHE A 222 15.44 33.59 -2.89
CA PHE A 222 14.88 34.82 -2.31
C PHE A 222 15.53 35.25 -0.99
N GLY A 223 16.65 34.64 -0.58
CA GLY A 223 17.33 34.95 0.66
C GLY A 223 16.85 34.13 1.87
N LEU A 224 17.37 34.45 3.06
CA LEU A 224 17.16 33.63 4.26
C LEU A 224 15.69 33.63 4.72
N GLY A 225 15.14 32.43 4.95
CA GLY A 225 13.84 32.22 5.59
C GLY A 225 12.64 32.25 4.64
N ASN A 226 12.83 32.57 3.36
CA ASN A 226 11.75 32.52 2.37
C ASN A 226 11.43 31.09 1.99
N ARG A 227 10.14 30.75 1.98
CA ARG A 227 9.65 29.41 1.66
C ARG A 227 9.10 29.34 0.24
N TRP A 228 9.11 28.15 -0.35
CA TRP A 228 8.46 27.92 -1.65
C TRP A 228 6.97 28.31 -1.58
N PRO A 229 6.44 29.00 -2.61
CA PRO A 229 5.04 29.38 -2.64
C PRO A 229 4.14 28.15 -2.60
N ILE A 230 2.97 28.33 -2.00
CA ILE A 230 1.92 27.32 -1.94
C ILE A 230 0.57 28.03 -1.87
N ASP A 231 -0.38 27.51 -2.65
CA ASP A 231 -1.76 27.98 -2.68
C ASP A 231 -2.72 26.80 -2.71
N GLU A 232 -4.00 27.12 -2.52
CA GLU A 232 -5.08 26.14 -2.46
C GLU A 232 -5.24 25.37 -3.76
N LEU A 233 -5.05 26.01 -4.91
CA LEU A 233 -5.23 25.39 -6.21
C LEU A 233 -4.18 24.30 -6.41
N MET A 234 -2.91 24.62 -6.17
CA MET A 234 -1.81 23.67 -6.28
C MET A 234 -2.00 22.45 -5.39
N VAL A 235 -2.49 22.62 -4.16
CA VAL A 235 -2.73 21.49 -3.25
C VAL A 235 -3.96 20.69 -3.66
N ASN A 236 -5.07 21.34 -4.06
CA ASN A 236 -6.24 20.60 -4.53
C ASN A 236 -5.92 19.80 -5.81
N ASP A 237 -5.23 20.40 -6.78
CA ASP A 237 -4.81 19.72 -8.01
C ASP A 237 -3.92 18.50 -7.71
N ALA A 238 -3.02 18.62 -6.72
CA ALA A 238 -2.18 17.51 -6.28
C ALA A 238 -2.98 16.40 -5.60
N VAL A 239 -3.98 16.75 -4.79
CA VAL A 239 -4.85 15.77 -4.12
C VAL A 239 -5.76 15.06 -5.14
N ASP A 240 -6.43 15.81 -6.01
CA ASP A 240 -7.27 15.28 -7.10
C ASP A 240 -6.45 14.28 -7.94
N PHE A 241 -5.24 14.67 -8.35
CA PHE A 241 -4.38 13.82 -9.14
C PHE A 241 -3.94 12.54 -8.41
N ILE A 242 -3.58 12.62 -7.12
CA ILE A 242 -3.19 11.43 -6.35
C ILE A 242 -4.39 10.49 -6.16
N GLU A 243 -5.58 11.03 -5.88
CA GLU A 243 -6.82 10.25 -5.80
C GLU A 243 -7.08 9.51 -7.13
N GLU A 244 -7.03 10.21 -8.28
CA GLU A 244 -7.20 9.58 -9.60
C GLU A 244 -6.17 8.47 -9.87
N VAL A 245 -4.91 8.69 -9.49
CA VAL A 245 -3.84 7.68 -9.65
C VAL A 245 -4.12 6.46 -8.80
N VAL A 246 -4.47 6.64 -7.52
CA VAL A 246 -4.73 5.52 -6.60
C VAL A 246 -5.97 4.73 -7.01
N GLU A 247 -7.07 5.41 -7.38
CA GLU A 247 -8.27 4.77 -7.90
C GLU A 247 -7.98 3.98 -9.19
N SER A 248 -7.19 4.57 -10.10
CA SER A 248 -6.78 3.90 -11.33
C SER A 248 -5.98 2.63 -11.03
N ILE A 249 -4.96 2.72 -10.16
CA ILE A 249 -4.15 1.56 -9.73
C ILE A 249 -5.06 0.49 -9.11
N HIS A 250 -5.96 0.88 -8.21
CA HIS A 250 -6.86 -0.05 -7.53
C HIS A 250 -7.75 -0.82 -8.51
N GLN A 251 -8.32 -0.15 -9.51
CA GLN A 251 -9.17 -0.79 -10.51
C GLN A 251 -8.41 -1.65 -11.53
N ILE A 252 -7.08 -1.52 -11.62
CA ILE A 252 -6.23 -2.32 -12.51
C ILE A 252 -5.85 -3.66 -11.85
N LEU A 253 -5.70 -3.67 -10.52
CA LEU A 253 -5.29 -4.82 -9.71
C LEU A 253 -6.44 -5.78 -9.41
#